data_AF-A0A1M5CG30-F1
#
_entry.id   AF-A0A1M5CG30-F1
#
_cell.length_a   1.000
_cell.length_b   1.000
_cell.length_c   1.000
_cell.angle_alpha   90.00
_cell.angle_beta   90.00
_cell.angle_gamma   90.00
#
_symmetry.space_group_name_H-M   'P 1'
#
loop_
_entity.id
_entity.type
_entity.pdbx_description
1 polymer ?
#
loop_
_entity_poly.entity_id
_entity_poly.type
_entity_poly.pdbx_seq_one_letter_code
_entity_poly.pdbx_strand_id
1 'polypeptide(L)' 'MQYLITWIEGEEVFYCLVPHLNFDHSLLEEKNLIITKIDEEESEQEKQNH' A
#
# COMPACT_ATOMS: atom_id res chain seq x y z
N MET A 1 2.27 11.32 -3.68
CA MET A 1 2.18 10.06 -2.90
C MET A 1 0.74 9.69 -2.72
N GLN A 2 0.35 8.54 -3.24
CA GLN A 2 -0.93 7.88 -2.98
C GLN A 2 -0.64 6.53 -2.32
N TYR A 3 -1.60 5.97 -1.60
CA TYR A 3 -1.45 4.64 -1.01
C TYR A 3 -2.64 3.77 -1.37
N LEU A 4 -2.37 2.50 -1.64
CA LEU A 4 -3.37 1.44 -1.74
C LEU A 4 -3.32 0.62 -0.46
N ILE A 5 -4.45 0.58 0.23
CA ILE A 5 -4.64 -0.26 1.40
C ILE A 5 -5.45 -1.46 0.95
N THR A 6 -4.98 -2.67 1.23
CA THR A 6 -5.66 -3.93 0.94
C THR A 6 -5.78 -4.75 2.22
N TRP A 7 -6.93 -5.37 2.46
CA TRP A 7 -7.13 -6.28 3.58
C TRP A 7 -8.06 -7.43 3.22
N ILE A 8 -8.04 -8.48 4.03
CA ILE A 8 -8.88 -9.66 3.87
C ILE A 8 -9.84 -9.73 5.05
N GLU A 9 -11.12 -9.89 4.76
CA GLU A 9 -12.16 -10.15 5.76
C GLU A 9 -12.92 -11.40 5.35
N GLY A 10 -12.71 -12.50 6.08
CA GLY A 10 -13.22 -13.82 5.69
C GLY A 10 -12.58 -14.33 4.39
N GLU A 11 -13.41 -14.58 3.38
CA GLU A 11 -12.99 -15.02 2.04
C GLU A 11 -12.95 -13.86 1.02
N GLU A 12 -13.28 -12.64 1.46
CA GLU A 12 -13.38 -11.46 0.60
C GLU A 12 -12.13 -10.56 0.72
N VAL A 13 -11.71 -9.99 -0.42
CA VAL A 13 -10.57 -9.07 -0.52
C VAL A 13 -11.11 -7.66 -0.72
N PHE A 14 -10.70 -6.75 0.16
CA PHE A 14 -11.10 -5.35 0.14
C PHE A 14 -9.90 -4.46 -0.14
N TYR A 15 -10.16 -3.32 -0.80
CA TYR A 15 -9.12 -2.34 -1.07
C TYR A 15 -9.66 -0.90 -1.05
N CYS A 16 -8.79 0.05 -0.71
CA CYS A 16 -9.09 1.47 -0.73
C CYS A 16 -7.86 2.28 -1.13
N LEU A 17 -8.05 3.26 -2.02
CA LEU A 17 -7.02 4.24 -2.36
C LEU A 17 -7.16 5.46 -1.46
N VAL A 18 -6.07 5.86 -0.81
CA VAL A 18 -6.04 7.03 0.06
C VAL A 18 -4.91 7.99 -0.36
N PRO A 19 -5.18 9.31 -0.42
CA PRO A 19 -4.20 10.29 -0.87
C PRO A 19 -3.13 10.57 0.18
N HIS A 20 -3.46 10.41 1.47
CA HIS A 20 -2.54 10.61 2.57
C HIS A 20 -2.76 9.54 3.62
N LEU A 21 -1.65 9.07 4.16
CA LEU A 21 -1.59 8.00 5.12
C LEU A 21 -0.94 8.54 6.38
N ASN A 22 -1.72 8.74 7.43
CA ASN A 22 -1.21 9.23 8.69
C ASN A 22 -1.66 8.27 9.78
N PHE A 23 -0.85 7.26 10.04
CA PHE A 23 -1.16 6.29 11.07
C PHE A 23 0.07 5.73 11.76
N ASP A 24 -0.18 5.33 12.99
CA ASP A 24 0.79 4.76 13.89
C ASP A 24 1.00 3.28 13.55
N HIS A 25 2.23 2.92 13.22
CA HIS A 25 2.59 1.54 12.88
C HIS A 25 2.28 0.56 14.02
N SER A 26 2.30 1.01 15.28
CA SER A 26 1.96 0.18 16.44
C SER A 26 0.48 -0.25 16.46
N LEU A 27 -0.41 0.44 15.75
CA LEU A 27 -1.83 0.06 15.64
C LEU A 27 -2.09 -0.99 14.54
N LEU A 28 -1.07 -1.29 13.73
CA LEU A 28 -1.17 -2.13 12.53
C LEU A 28 -0.48 -3.48 12.66
N GLU A 29 0.40 -3.69 13.65
CA GLU A 29 1.20 -4.92 13.79
C GLU A 29 0.38 -6.22 13.88
N GLU A 30 -0.91 -6.13 14.23
CA GLU A 30 -1.82 -7.28 14.33
C GLU A 30 -2.96 -7.27 13.30
N LYS A 31 -2.94 -6.34 12.35
CA LYS A 31 -3.98 -6.24 11.32
C LYS A 31 -3.55 -6.97 10.05
N ASN A 32 -4.48 -7.70 9.45
CA ASN A 32 -4.32 -8.29 8.12
C ASN A 32 -4.40 -7.22 7.01
N LEU A 33 -3.48 -6.27 7.05
CA LEU A 33 -3.43 -5.09 6.20
C LEU A 33 -2.14 -5.09 5.39
N ILE A 34 -2.28 -4.95 4.07
CA ILE A 34 -1.19 -4.72 3.14
C ILE A 34 -1.29 -3.25 2.72
N ILE A 35 -0.21 -2.50 2.92
CA ILE A 35 -0.12 -1.09 2.55
C ILE A 35 0.90 -0.96 1.43
N THR A 36 0.42 -0.61 0.24
CA THR A 36 1.25 -0.35 -0.93
C THR A 36 1.35 1.15 -1.13
N LYS A 37 2.58 1.67 -1.08
CA LYS A 37 2.88 3.05 -1.44
C LYS A 37 2.93 3.17 -2.97
N ILE A 38 2.20 4.13 -3.50
CA ILE A 38 2.18 4.46 -4.93
C ILE A 38 2.88 5.81 -5.06
N ASP A 39 4.17 5.73 -5.40
CA ASP A 39 4.95 6.88 -5.85
C ASP A 39 4.87 6.96 -7.37
N GLU A 40 4.62 8.17 -7.90
CA GLU A 40 4.61 8.43 -9.35
C GLU A 40 6.03 8.38 -9.95
N GLU A 41 7.09 8.28 -9.14
CA GLU A 41 8.49 8.41 -9.55
C GLU A 41 9.26 7.08 -9.77
N GLU A 42 8.69 5.90 -9.50
CA GLU A 42 9.41 4.61 -9.67
C GLU A 42 9.30 3.97 -11.07
N SER A 43 8.71 4.65 -12.07
CA SER A 43 8.70 4.14 -13.46
C SER A 43 10.04 4.30 -14.21
N GLU A 44 11.07 4.92 -13.63
CA GLU A 44 12.35 5.14 -14.32
C GLU A 44 13.51 4.20 -13.91
N GLN A 45 13.40 3.39 -12.85
CA GLN A 45 14.53 2.55 -12.40
C GLN A 45 14.58 1.12 -12.95
N GLU A 46 13.55 0.62 -13.63
CA GLU A 46 13.61 -0.72 -14.27
C GLU A 46 14.12 -0.73 -15.73
N LYS A 47 14.59 0.41 -16.28
CA LYS A 47 15.15 0.47 -17.67
C LYS A 47 16.68 0.39 -17.77
N GLN A 48 17.41 0.18 -16.67
CA GLN A 48 18.89 0.10 -16.67
C GLN A 48 19.48 -1.29 -16.40
N ASN A 49 18.78 -2.36 -16.79
CA ASN A 49 19.42 -3.67 -16.98
C ASN A 49 19.21 -4.13 -18.42
N HIS A 50 20.04 -3.62 -19.35
CA HIS A 50 20.16 -4.14 -20.70
C HIS A 50 21.63 -4.13 -21.14
#